data_AF-A0A830D6W9-F1
#
_entry.id   AF-A0A830D6W9-F1
#
_cell.length_a   1.000
_cell.length_b   1.000
_cell.length_c   1.000
_cell.angle_alpha   90.00
_cell.angle_beta   90.00
_cell.angle_gamma   90.00
#
_symmetry.space_group_name_H-M   'P 1'
#
loop_
_entity.id
_entity.type
_entity.pdbx_description
1 polymer ?
#
loop_
_entity_poly.entity_id
_entity_poly.type
_entity_poly.pdbx_seq_one_letter_code
_entity_poly.pdbx_strand_id
1 'polypeptide(L)'
;KSCQGIVEVLANNNRLERCVSIYAEARIENARAAFKAINVEYLEIQLSETVSVQTVESYIDQWDEHMEFAVRHLLHKEHKLCNEVYCNIESEDVKLSCFAKITNSMWIYGYFLISEPKSCKCKKEAIKLLSLLKIFSTLDKLRFQFNDMFDGKFCVEIRNRTRDLLKNIVDGTCEIFCELSVQVELQRAFSPPPNGDVPRLVCFVAEYCNRLLKDENKSILVRVLEIYNSNNKVEFEDGLLSFKIHNVMKALEINLETWSTSYKDNALSYFFTMNSHWYLFNNVRGTQLGDLMGDSSLWAYYESVDYYADLYMRESWGKITVLLREEGLILFPGGRAVDRNLAKKRIRLFCEAFDDAYKKQSKWGIV
;
A
#
# COMPACT_ATOMS: atom_id res chain seq x y z
N LYS A 1 45.20 4.52 32.25
CA LYS A 1 44.17 4.67 33.31
C LYS A 1 42.82 4.37 32.67
N SER A 2 42.01 3.46 33.25
CA SER A 2 40.63 3.25 32.79
C SER A 2 39.87 4.58 32.82
N CYS A 3 38.95 4.82 31.87
CA CYS A 3 38.09 6.02 31.86
C CYS A 3 37.40 6.24 33.21
N GLN A 4 37.02 5.15 33.89
CA GLN A 4 36.42 5.16 35.24
C GLN A 4 37.33 5.86 36.26
N GLY A 5 38.63 5.50 36.29
CA GLY A 5 39.58 6.11 37.23
C GLY A 5 39.89 7.59 36.92
N ILE A 6 39.65 8.05 35.69
CA ILE A 6 39.73 9.48 35.35
C ILE A 6 38.49 10.21 35.85
N VAL A 7 37.31 9.61 35.65
CA VAL A 7 36.02 10.14 36.09
C VAL A 7 35.97 10.29 37.62
N GLU A 8 36.42 9.30 38.39
CA GLU A 8 36.49 9.37 39.86
C GLU A 8 37.37 10.52 40.35
N VAL A 9 38.57 10.66 39.76
CA VAL A 9 39.48 11.75 40.12
C VAL A 9 38.85 13.11 39.81
N LEU A 10 38.17 13.25 38.68
CA LEU A 10 37.50 14.50 38.32
C LEU A 10 36.25 14.77 39.17
N ALA A 11 35.52 13.74 39.59
CA ALA A 11 34.40 13.85 40.51
C ALA A 11 34.86 14.37 41.88
N ASN A 12 35.93 13.80 42.44
CA ASN A 12 36.53 14.23 43.71
C ASN A 12 37.08 15.67 43.69
N ASN A 13 37.33 16.22 42.49
CA ASN A 13 37.80 17.59 42.29
C ASN A 13 36.68 18.56 41.87
N ASN A 14 35.40 18.21 42.05
CA ASN A 14 34.24 19.03 41.67
C ASN A 14 34.20 19.42 40.17
N ARG A 15 34.77 18.59 39.29
CA ARG A 15 34.81 18.83 37.82
C ARG A 15 33.97 17.82 37.03
N LEU A 16 32.99 17.20 37.68
CA LEU A 16 32.18 16.14 37.08
C LEU A 16 31.35 16.63 35.88
N GLU A 17 30.73 17.80 36.00
CA GLU A 17 29.91 18.36 34.91
C GLU A 17 30.73 18.59 33.63
N ARG A 18 31.94 19.14 33.78
CA ARG A 18 32.86 19.36 32.65
C ARG A 18 33.35 18.04 32.05
N CYS A 19 33.55 17.01 32.89
CA CYS A 19 33.88 15.67 32.42
C CYS A 19 32.73 15.07 31.58
N VAL A 20 31.48 15.20 32.04
CA VAL A 20 30.29 14.74 31.32
C VAL A 20 30.16 15.43 29.97
N SER A 21 30.36 16.75 29.90
CA SER A 21 30.28 17.47 28.64
C SER A 21 31.37 17.05 27.65
N ILE A 22 32.63 16.94 28.09
CA ILE A 22 33.74 16.50 27.21
C ILE A 22 33.54 15.06 26.72
N TYR A 23 33.10 14.16 27.62
CA TYR A 23 32.79 12.78 27.25
C TYR A 23 31.65 12.73 26.23
N ALA A 24 30.55 13.45 26.49
CA ALA A 24 29.41 13.51 25.58
C ALA A 24 29.81 14.05 24.20
N GLU A 25 30.58 15.14 24.12
CA GLU A 25 31.07 15.68 22.85
C GLU A 25 31.87 14.64 22.03
N ALA A 26 32.80 13.93 22.66
CA ALA A 26 33.57 12.89 22.00
C ALA A 26 32.70 11.73 21.50
N ARG A 27 31.67 11.33 22.27
CA ARG A 27 30.71 10.28 21.86
C ARG A 27 29.81 10.75 20.74
N ILE A 28 29.35 12.01 20.77
CA ILE A 28 28.50 12.62 19.73
C ILE A 28 29.25 12.64 18.39
N GLU A 29 30.52 13.02 18.36
CA GLU A 29 31.30 13.02 17.11
C GLU A 29 31.51 11.60 16.54
N ASN A 30 31.70 10.59 17.40
CA ASN A 30 31.76 9.19 16.96
C ASN A 30 30.43 8.72 16.37
N ALA A 31 29.32 9.03 17.03
CA ALA A 31 27.98 8.72 16.54
C ALA A 31 27.69 9.42 15.20
N ARG A 32 28.12 10.67 15.06
CA ARG A 32 28.02 11.44 13.81
C ARG A 32 28.80 10.78 12.66
N ALA A 33 30.02 10.33 12.92
CA ALA A 33 30.80 9.58 11.93
C ALA A 33 30.12 8.27 11.52
N ALA A 34 29.49 7.56 12.47
CA ALA A 34 28.72 6.35 12.19
C ALA A 34 27.50 6.64 11.31
N PHE A 35 26.69 7.66 11.63
CA PHE A 35 25.55 8.05 10.79
C PHE A 35 25.96 8.51 9.39
N LYS A 36 27.11 9.19 9.25
CA LYS A 36 27.66 9.55 7.94
C LYS A 36 28.05 8.31 7.12
N ALA A 37 28.56 7.26 7.76
CA ALA A 37 28.91 6.01 7.10
C ALA A 37 27.69 5.21 6.63
N ILE A 38 26.55 5.33 7.33
CA ILE A 38 25.27 4.69 6.99
C ILE A 38 24.63 5.31 5.73
N ASN A 39 25.10 6.49 5.29
CA ASN A 39 24.65 7.18 4.08
C ASN A 39 23.11 7.36 4.01
N VAL A 40 22.59 8.24 4.86
CA VAL A 40 21.15 8.53 4.97
C VAL A 40 20.60 9.51 3.92
N GLU A 41 21.37 9.80 2.85
CA GLU A 41 21.00 10.79 1.81
C GLU A 41 19.67 10.44 1.11
N TYR A 42 19.31 9.15 1.03
CA TYR A 42 18.06 8.69 0.42
C TYR A 42 16.80 9.21 1.14
N LEU A 43 16.89 9.58 2.42
CA LEU A 43 15.77 10.12 3.21
C LEU A 43 15.44 11.57 2.87
N GLU A 44 16.36 12.27 2.21
CA GLU A 44 16.15 13.64 1.74
C GLU A 44 15.46 13.71 0.38
N ILE A 45 15.48 12.61 -0.39
CA ILE A 45 14.95 12.55 -1.73
C ILE A 45 13.44 12.78 -1.70
N GLN A 46 13.00 13.90 -2.28
CA GLN A 46 11.59 14.12 -2.60
C GLN A 46 11.25 13.36 -3.87
N LEU A 47 10.31 12.44 -3.76
CA LEU A 47 9.87 11.64 -4.89
C LEU A 47 8.91 12.45 -5.78
N SER A 48 9.23 12.56 -7.07
CA SER A 48 8.33 13.11 -8.10
C SER A 48 7.20 12.12 -8.44
N GLU A 49 6.14 12.60 -9.09
CA GLU A 49 4.99 11.77 -9.54
C GLU A 49 5.40 10.58 -10.42
N THR A 50 6.56 10.66 -11.07
CA THR A 50 7.14 9.69 -12.01
C THR A 50 7.90 8.52 -11.37
N VAL A 51 8.09 8.50 -10.05
CA VAL A 51 8.88 7.45 -9.39
C VAL A 51 8.10 6.12 -9.28
N SER A 52 8.82 5.02 -9.49
CA SER A 52 8.28 3.65 -9.40
C SER A 52 8.00 3.22 -7.96
N VAL A 53 6.98 2.39 -7.76
CA VAL A 53 6.59 1.85 -6.44
C VAL A 53 7.75 1.09 -5.79
N GLN A 54 8.52 0.34 -6.59
CA GLN A 54 9.67 -0.45 -6.16
C GLN A 54 10.79 0.42 -5.56
N THR A 55 10.96 1.64 -6.07
CA THR A 55 11.95 2.59 -5.52
C THR A 55 11.55 3.05 -4.12
N VAL A 56 10.26 3.29 -3.89
CA VAL A 56 9.75 3.69 -2.57
C VAL A 56 9.93 2.56 -1.57
N GLU A 57 9.56 1.33 -1.95
CA GLU A 57 9.72 0.15 -1.11
C GLU A 57 11.18 -0.06 -0.70
N SER A 58 12.11 0.03 -1.65
CA SER A 58 13.57 -0.05 -1.39
C SER A 58 14.07 0.98 -0.38
N TYR A 59 13.58 2.22 -0.43
CA TYR A 59 13.95 3.23 0.57
C TYR A 59 13.38 2.94 1.96
N ILE A 60 12.17 2.35 2.04
CA ILE A 60 11.61 1.93 3.32
C ILE A 60 12.35 0.71 3.87
N ASP A 61 12.78 -0.23 3.03
CA ASP A 61 13.68 -1.33 3.41
C ASP A 61 14.99 -0.82 4.02
N GLN A 62 15.66 0.11 3.33
CA GLN A 62 16.90 0.71 3.85
C GLN A 62 16.66 1.46 5.17
N TRP A 63 15.53 2.16 5.29
CA TRP A 63 15.14 2.82 6.53
C TRP A 63 14.93 1.84 7.68
N ASP A 64 14.28 0.70 7.44
CA ASP A 64 14.07 -0.35 8.43
C ASP A 64 15.41 -0.87 8.97
N GLU A 65 16.33 -1.25 8.08
CA GLU A 65 17.67 -1.74 8.44
C GLU A 65 18.48 -0.70 9.23
N HIS A 66 18.47 0.56 8.76
CA HIS A 66 19.23 1.63 9.41
C HIS A 66 18.65 2.00 10.78
N MET A 67 17.33 1.96 10.94
CA MET A 67 16.67 2.21 12.23
C MET A 67 16.94 1.10 13.23
N GLU A 68 16.86 -0.16 12.79
CA GLU A 68 17.22 -1.29 13.63
C GLU A 68 18.68 -1.21 14.07
N PHE A 69 19.60 -0.88 13.16
CA PHE A 69 21.01 -0.68 13.49
C PHE A 69 21.21 0.46 14.50
N ALA A 70 20.57 1.61 14.27
CA ALA A 70 20.70 2.77 15.15
C ALA A 70 20.25 2.45 16.59
N VAL A 71 19.12 1.78 16.76
CA VAL A 71 18.60 1.42 18.09
C VAL A 71 19.43 0.33 18.75
N ARG A 72 19.69 -0.78 18.05
CA ARG A 72 20.32 -1.97 18.64
C ARG A 72 21.83 -1.87 18.82
N HIS A 73 22.52 -1.12 17.96
CA HIS A 73 23.99 -1.12 17.92
C HIS A 73 24.60 0.21 18.32
N LEU A 74 23.97 1.34 18.01
CA LEU A 74 24.46 2.67 18.43
C LEU A 74 23.90 3.05 19.79
N LEU A 75 22.58 3.25 19.89
CA LEU A 75 21.94 3.76 21.11
C LEU A 75 22.13 2.81 22.30
N HIS A 76 21.93 1.50 22.09
CA HIS A 76 22.14 0.51 23.15
C HIS A 76 23.59 0.49 23.65
N LYS A 77 24.56 0.65 22.74
CA LYS A 77 25.97 0.71 23.11
C LYS A 77 26.32 1.98 23.87
N GLU A 78 25.79 3.14 23.46
CA GLU A 78 25.97 4.38 24.22
C GLU A 78 25.35 4.30 25.61
N HIS A 79 24.15 3.72 25.73
CA HIS A 79 23.49 3.52 27.02
C HIS A 79 24.37 2.67 27.95
N LYS A 80 24.88 1.54 27.45
CA LYS A 80 25.79 0.67 28.20
C LYS A 80 27.09 1.38 28.59
N LEU A 81 27.71 2.13 27.68
CA LEU A 81 28.95 2.86 27.96
C LEU A 81 28.76 3.96 29.00
N CYS A 82 27.66 4.71 28.95
CA CYS A 82 27.32 5.69 29.98
C CYS A 82 27.20 5.02 31.36
N ASN A 83 26.58 3.84 31.43
CA ASN A 83 26.46 3.10 32.68
C ASN A 83 27.81 2.56 33.19
N GLU A 84 28.68 2.09 32.30
CA GLU A 84 30.02 1.57 32.64
C GLU A 84 31.00 2.67 33.07
N VAL A 85 30.99 3.82 32.40
CA VAL A 85 31.94 4.92 32.67
C VAL A 85 31.65 5.59 34.01
N TYR A 86 30.39 5.69 34.39
CA TYR A 86 29.93 6.35 35.61
C TYR A 86 29.48 5.36 36.69
N CYS A 87 29.83 4.06 36.59
CA CYS A 87 29.35 3.03 37.52
C CYS A 87 29.71 3.32 38.99
N ASN A 88 30.85 3.99 39.22
CA ASN A 88 31.37 4.29 40.56
C ASN A 88 30.88 5.65 41.12
N ILE A 89 29.96 6.32 40.41
CA ILE A 89 29.32 7.55 40.89
C ILE A 89 27.95 7.19 41.51
N GLU A 90 27.70 7.66 42.74
CA GLU A 90 26.45 7.39 43.48
C GLU A 90 25.19 7.99 42.81
N SER A 91 25.35 9.07 42.04
CA SER A 91 24.25 9.75 41.38
C SER A 91 23.88 9.12 40.04
N GLU A 92 22.76 8.40 40.01
CA GLU A 92 22.14 7.88 38.78
C GLU A 92 21.79 8.98 37.78
N ASP A 93 21.54 10.20 38.25
CA ASP A 93 21.24 11.36 37.40
C ASP A 93 22.39 11.72 36.45
N VAL A 94 23.64 11.44 36.85
CA VAL A 94 24.82 11.72 36.02
C VAL A 94 24.89 10.77 34.83
N LYS A 95 24.59 9.48 35.04
CA LYS A 95 24.52 8.46 33.98
C LYS A 95 23.43 8.82 32.97
N LEU A 96 22.22 9.07 33.48
CA LEU A 96 21.04 9.35 32.66
C LEU A 96 21.15 10.70 31.93
N SER A 97 21.69 11.74 32.56
CA SER A 97 21.87 13.04 31.90
C SER A 97 22.97 13.02 30.84
N CYS A 98 24.04 12.24 31.03
CA CYS A 98 25.07 12.06 30.03
C CYS A 98 24.51 11.35 28.79
N PHE A 99 23.81 10.23 28.99
CA PHE A 99 23.15 9.51 27.91
C PHE A 99 22.16 10.41 27.18
N ALA A 100 21.28 11.11 27.91
CA ALA A 100 20.31 12.04 27.33
C ALA A 100 20.97 13.15 26.49
N LYS A 101 22.11 13.72 26.94
CA LYS A 101 22.87 14.70 26.17
C LYS A 101 23.35 14.12 24.83
N ILE A 102 23.96 12.94 24.87
CA ILE A 102 24.46 12.25 23.68
C ILE A 102 23.29 11.97 22.73
N THR A 103 22.21 11.40 23.23
CA THR A 103 21.06 11.00 22.40
C THR A 103 20.27 12.19 21.87
N ASN A 104 20.14 13.28 22.62
CA ASN A 104 19.47 14.50 22.13
C ASN A 104 20.23 15.11 20.96
N SER A 105 21.57 15.16 21.05
CA SER A 105 22.40 15.60 19.93
C SER A 105 22.35 14.61 18.76
N MET A 106 22.46 13.31 19.02
CA MET A 106 22.30 12.27 18.00
C MET A 106 20.93 12.33 17.33
N TRP A 107 19.87 12.68 18.05
CA TRP A 107 18.52 12.81 17.51
C TRP A 107 18.42 13.98 16.52
N ILE A 108 19.12 15.09 16.79
CA ILE A 108 19.18 16.22 15.85
C ILE A 108 19.87 15.80 14.55
N TYR A 109 20.95 15.02 14.64
CA TYR A 109 21.70 14.56 13.46
C TYR A 109 21.03 13.38 12.74
N GLY A 110 20.42 12.47 13.50
CA GLY A 110 19.65 11.31 13.04
C GLY A 110 18.19 11.64 12.76
N TYR A 111 17.82 12.92 12.73
CA TYR A 111 16.45 13.39 12.48
C TYR A 111 15.82 12.73 11.24
N PHE A 112 16.61 12.46 10.21
CA PHE A 112 16.16 11.79 9.00
C PHE A 112 15.73 10.35 9.21
N LEU A 113 16.46 9.60 10.04
CA LEU A 113 16.14 8.21 10.36
C LEU A 113 14.87 8.11 11.21
N ILE A 114 14.57 9.11 12.03
CA ILE A 114 13.44 9.02 12.97
C ILE A 114 12.23 9.83 12.50
N SER A 115 12.37 10.69 11.50
CA SER A 115 11.24 11.32 10.84
C SER A 115 10.60 10.36 9.85
N GLU A 116 9.30 10.53 9.60
CA GLU A 116 8.66 9.90 8.44
C GLU A 116 9.51 10.22 7.19
N PRO A 117 10.00 9.22 6.46
CA PRO A 117 10.79 9.42 5.24
C PRO A 117 10.06 10.39 4.31
N LYS A 118 10.78 11.34 3.69
CA LYS A 118 10.14 12.28 2.75
C LYS A 118 9.49 11.56 1.57
N SER A 119 9.94 10.35 1.25
CA SER A 119 9.31 9.44 0.29
C SER A 119 7.86 9.08 0.64
N CYS A 120 7.48 9.08 1.92
CA CYS A 120 6.10 8.89 2.33
C CYS A 120 5.23 10.14 2.09
N LYS A 121 5.79 11.31 1.75
CA LYS A 121 4.98 12.50 1.36
C LYS A 121 4.46 12.45 -0.09
N CYS A 122 4.51 11.29 -0.75
CA CYS A 122 3.94 11.12 -2.09
C CYS A 122 2.42 11.34 -2.12
N LYS A 123 1.93 11.97 -3.19
CA LYS A 123 0.48 12.13 -3.49
C LYS A 123 -0.25 10.78 -3.72
N LYS A 124 0.48 9.66 -3.87
CA LYS A 124 -0.11 8.32 -4.02
C LYS A 124 -0.45 7.77 -2.63
N GLU A 125 -1.55 8.26 -2.08
CA GLU A 125 -2.02 7.96 -0.71
C GLU A 125 -2.06 6.46 -0.40
N ALA A 126 -2.54 5.62 -1.33
CA ALA A 126 -2.57 4.16 -1.13
C ALA A 126 -1.17 3.54 -0.93
N ILE A 127 -0.16 3.96 -1.70
CA ILE A 127 1.21 3.43 -1.53
C ILE A 127 1.80 3.91 -0.20
N LYS A 128 1.51 5.15 0.18
CA LYS A 128 1.92 5.73 1.46
C LYS A 128 1.45 4.88 2.64
N LEU A 129 0.22 4.37 2.61
CA LEU A 129 -0.32 3.53 3.69
C LEU A 129 0.54 2.29 3.94
N LEU A 130 0.91 1.54 2.89
CA LEU A 130 1.75 0.34 3.05
C LEU A 130 3.14 0.69 3.63
N SER A 131 3.72 1.81 3.20
CA SER A 131 4.97 2.32 3.78
C SER A 131 4.82 2.67 5.26
N LEU A 132 3.72 3.32 5.65
CA LEU A 132 3.43 3.67 7.05
C LEU A 132 3.25 2.43 7.94
N LEU A 133 2.57 1.39 7.43
CA LEU A 133 2.45 0.11 8.15
C LEU A 133 3.83 -0.52 8.40
N LYS A 134 4.72 -0.48 7.41
CA LYS A 134 6.08 -1.01 7.57
C LYS A 134 6.89 -0.22 8.58
N ILE A 135 6.87 1.11 8.50
CA ILE A 135 7.51 2.00 9.50
C ILE A 135 6.98 1.71 10.90
N PHE A 136 5.65 1.60 11.05
CA PHE A 136 5.02 1.25 12.33
C PHE A 136 5.52 -0.10 12.84
N SER A 137 5.60 -1.11 11.99
CA SER A 137 6.12 -2.44 12.33
C SER A 137 7.53 -2.38 12.92
N THR A 138 8.44 -1.64 12.28
CA THR A 138 9.80 -1.43 12.78
C THR A 138 9.81 -0.76 14.15
N LEU A 139 9.04 0.31 14.32
CA LEU A 139 8.97 1.04 15.58
C LEU A 139 8.37 0.18 16.71
N ASP A 140 7.35 -0.63 16.42
CA ASP A 140 6.75 -1.52 17.42
C ASP A 140 7.70 -2.68 17.78
N LYS A 141 8.45 -3.24 16.82
CA LYS A 141 9.52 -4.22 17.08
C LYS A 141 10.61 -3.68 18.01
N LEU A 142 10.98 -2.41 17.85
CA LEU A 142 12.05 -1.75 18.63
C LEU A 142 11.54 -1.13 19.94
N ARG A 143 10.23 -1.12 20.17
CA ARG A 143 9.56 -0.44 21.30
C ARG A 143 10.12 -0.82 22.66
N PHE A 144 10.33 -2.10 22.92
CA PHE A 144 10.82 -2.56 24.23
C PHE A 144 12.22 -2.01 24.54
N GLN A 145 13.14 -2.14 23.58
CA GLN A 145 14.53 -1.66 23.72
C GLN A 145 14.57 -0.15 23.87
N PHE A 146 13.71 0.55 23.12
CA PHE A 146 13.58 1.98 23.23
C PHE A 146 13.12 2.40 24.63
N ASN A 147 12.05 1.78 25.14
CA ASN A 147 11.53 2.10 26.47
C ASN A 147 12.52 1.80 27.59
N ASP A 148 13.29 0.71 27.48
CA ASP A 148 14.34 0.34 28.43
C ASP A 148 15.45 1.41 28.49
N MET A 149 15.94 1.87 27.33
CA MET A 149 17.02 2.88 27.28
C MET A 149 16.58 4.28 27.72
N PHE A 150 15.32 4.64 27.46
CA PHE A 150 14.84 6.02 27.62
C PHE A 150 13.91 6.23 28.82
N ASP A 151 13.89 5.33 29.80
CA ASP A 151 13.03 5.45 30.99
C ASP A 151 13.40 6.63 31.92
N GLY A 152 14.65 7.09 31.86
CA GLY A 152 15.17 8.17 32.71
C GLY A 152 14.50 9.54 32.53
N LYS A 153 14.44 10.34 33.61
CA LYS A 153 13.80 11.68 33.63
C LYS A 153 14.40 12.69 32.64
N PHE A 154 15.66 12.52 32.23
CA PHE A 154 16.32 13.39 31.26
C PHE A 154 16.01 13.04 29.80
N CYS A 155 15.35 11.90 29.55
CA CYS A 155 15.01 11.41 28.20
C CYS A 155 13.57 11.77 27.76
N VAL A 156 12.86 12.61 28.53
CA VAL A 156 11.46 13.00 28.28
C VAL A 156 11.25 13.56 26.88
N GLU A 157 12.19 14.38 26.39
CA GLU A 157 12.08 15.02 25.07
C GLU A 157 12.07 13.99 23.94
N ILE A 158 12.98 13.02 23.96
CA ILE A 158 13.08 11.93 22.98
C ILE A 158 11.83 11.05 23.03
N ARG A 159 11.34 10.73 24.23
CA ARG A 159 10.09 9.96 24.40
C ARG A 159 8.89 10.70 23.80
N ASN A 160 8.77 12.00 24.06
CA ASN A 160 7.69 12.82 23.51
C ASN A 160 7.75 12.85 21.97
N ARG A 161 8.92 13.09 21.39
CA ARG A 161 9.10 13.10 19.92
C ARG A 161 8.75 11.76 19.28
N THR A 162 9.14 10.66 19.91
CA THR A 162 8.83 9.30 19.43
C THR A 162 7.33 9.01 19.50
N ARG A 163 6.68 9.43 20.60
CA ARG A 163 5.22 9.33 20.74
C ARG A 163 4.51 10.16 19.66
N ASP A 164 4.98 11.37 19.39
CA ASP A 164 4.38 12.26 18.40
C ASP A 164 4.54 11.69 16.98
N LEU A 165 5.70 11.09 16.66
CA LEU A 165 5.91 10.35 15.42
C LEU A 165 4.94 9.17 15.29
N LEU A 166 4.84 8.32 16.32
CA LEU A 166 3.93 7.17 16.34
C LEU A 166 2.48 7.62 16.15
N LYS A 167 2.08 8.71 16.82
CA LYS A 167 0.76 9.30 16.67
C LYS A 167 0.52 9.73 15.22
N ASN A 168 1.46 10.46 14.60
CA ASN A 168 1.31 10.90 13.21
C ASN A 168 1.23 9.73 12.23
N ILE A 169 1.99 8.65 12.45
CA ILE A 169 1.91 7.43 11.62
C ILE A 169 0.55 6.77 11.76
N VAL A 170 0.05 6.62 12.99
CA VAL A 170 -1.26 6.02 13.27
C VAL A 170 -2.39 6.86 12.65
N ASP A 171 -2.40 8.16 12.92
CA ASP A 171 -3.41 9.09 12.41
C ASP A 171 -3.39 9.11 10.86
N GLY A 172 -2.21 9.25 10.25
CA GLY A 172 -2.08 9.28 8.79
C GLY A 172 -2.43 7.94 8.11
N THR A 173 -2.14 6.80 8.75
CA THR A 173 -2.56 5.48 8.24
C THR A 173 -4.09 5.37 8.25
N CYS A 174 -4.73 5.80 9.33
CA CYS A 174 -6.18 5.71 9.49
C CYS A 174 -6.93 6.68 8.56
N GLU A 175 -6.41 7.90 8.38
CA GLU A 175 -6.93 8.89 7.43
C GLU A 175 -6.96 8.31 6.01
N ILE A 176 -5.81 7.85 5.51
CA ILE A 176 -5.72 7.24 4.19
C ILE A 176 -6.65 6.03 4.07
N PHE A 177 -6.63 5.14 5.06
CA PHE A 177 -7.46 3.93 5.04
C PHE A 177 -8.96 4.26 4.97
N CYS A 178 -9.39 5.32 5.65
CA CYS A 178 -10.78 5.77 5.63
C CYS A 178 -11.17 6.41 4.29
N GLU A 179 -10.24 7.02 3.58
CA GLU A 179 -10.47 7.70 2.30
C GLU A 179 -10.35 6.78 1.08
N LEU A 180 -9.80 5.57 1.22
CA LEU A 180 -9.58 4.64 0.10
C LEU A 180 -10.83 4.42 -0.78
N SER A 181 -12.00 4.21 -0.19
CA SER A 181 -13.23 3.97 -0.97
C SER A 181 -13.65 5.22 -1.75
N VAL A 182 -13.49 6.40 -1.15
CA VAL A 182 -13.78 7.69 -1.79
C VAL A 182 -12.80 7.93 -2.95
N GLN A 183 -11.51 7.66 -2.74
CA GLN A 183 -10.50 7.78 -3.78
C GLN A 183 -10.78 6.86 -4.97
N VAL A 184 -11.24 5.63 -4.72
CA VAL A 184 -11.70 4.71 -5.78
C VAL A 184 -12.93 5.28 -6.48
N GLU A 185 -13.94 5.74 -5.74
CA GLU A 185 -15.14 6.35 -6.32
C GLU A 185 -14.83 7.55 -7.23
N LEU A 186 -13.91 8.43 -6.83
CA LEU A 186 -13.51 9.60 -7.62
C LEU A 186 -12.93 9.23 -8.99
N GLN A 187 -12.35 8.03 -9.14
CA GLN A 187 -11.83 7.58 -10.44
C GLN A 187 -12.94 7.35 -11.48
N ARG A 188 -14.21 7.26 -11.07
CA ARG A 188 -15.37 7.11 -11.97
C ARG A 188 -15.44 8.21 -13.04
N ALA A 189 -14.90 9.39 -12.75
CA ALA A 189 -14.87 10.53 -13.66
C ALA A 189 -14.00 10.31 -14.91
N PHE A 190 -13.05 9.37 -14.88
CA PHE A 190 -12.21 9.04 -16.03
C PHE A 190 -12.96 8.12 -17.00
N SER A 191 -12.66 8.26 -18.29
CA SER A 191 -13.25 7.40 -19.33
C SER A 191 -12.64 5.99 -19.28
N PRO A 192 -13.43 4.93 -19.47
CA PRO A 192 -12.90 3.58 -19.51
C PRO A 192 -12.10 3.30 -20.79
N PRO A 193 -11.31 2.21 -20.82
CA PRO A 193 -10.48 1.87 -21.97
C PRO A 193 -11.31 1.74 -23.27
N PRO A 194 -10.97 2.44 -24.35
CA PRO A 194 -11.80 2.45 -25.56
C PRO A 194 -11.87 1.10 -26.28
N ASN A 195 -10.98 0.17 -25.94
CA ASN A 195 -10.89 -1.19 -26.46
C ASN A 195 -11.58 -2.25 -25.58
N GLY A 196 -12.27 -1.85 -24.51
CA GLY A 196 -12.97 -2.77 -23.60
C GLY A 196 -12.04 -3.62 -22.72
N ASP A 197 -10.79 -3.19 -22.59
CA ASP A 197 -9.80 -3.82 -21.71
C ASP A 197 -10.10 -3.51 -20.23
N VAL A 198 -9.53 -4.30 -19.33
CA VAL A 198 -9.71 -4.13 -17.88
C VAL A 198 -9.05 -2.81 -17.44
N PRO A 199 -9.77 -1.92 -16.75
CA PRO A 199 -9.19 -0.67 -16.27
C PRO A 199 -8.05 -0.95 -15.28
N ARG A 200 -6.93 -0.22 -15.42
CA ARG A 200 -5.78 -0.33 -14.49
C ARG A 200 -6.17 -0.17 -13.02
N LEU A 201 -7.22 0.60 -12.75
CA LEU A 201 -7.77 0.75 -11.40
C LEU A 201 -8.25 -0.57 -10.82
N VAL A 202 -8.93 -1.40 -11.61
CA VAL A 202 -9.46 -2.71 -11.17
C VAL A 202 -8.30 -3.61 -10.77
N CYS A 203 -7.27 -3.69 -11.61
CA CYS A 203 -6.06 -4.44 -11.30
C CYS A 203 -5.41 -3.94 -10.01
N PHE A 204 -5.20 -2.63 -9.92
CA PHE A 204 -4.56 -2.00 -8.77
C PHE A 204 -5.32 -2.23 -7.47
N VAL A 205 -6.64 -2.01 -7.45
CA VAL A 205 -7.46 -2.15 -6.23
C VAL A 205 -7.48 -3.59 -5.74
N ALA A 206 -7.69 -4.56 -6.65
CA ALA A 206 -7.70 -5.98 -6.27
C ALA A 206 -6.33 -6.42 -5.70
N GLU A 207 -5.23 -6.07 -6.38
CA GLU A 207 -3.88 -6.37 -5.91
C GLU A 207 -3.56 -5.66 -4.60
N TYR A 208 -3.95 -4.40 -4.45
CA TYR A 208 -3.69 -3.59 -3.27
C TYR A 208 -4.46 -4.11 -2.05
N CYS A 209 -5.74 -4.42 -2.18
CA CYS A 209 -6.54 -5.02 -1.12
C CYS A 209 -5.99 -6.39 -0.72
N ASN A 210 -5.56 -7.22 -1.68
CA ASN A 210 -4.85 -8.47 -1.39
C ASN A 210 -3.56 -8.24 -0.60
N ARG A 211 -2.74 -7.24 -0.99
CA ARG A 211 -1.52 -6.88 -0.28
C ARG A 211 -1.79 -6.39 1.15
N LEU A 212 -2.85 -5.62 1.35
CA LEU A 212 -3.28 -5.15 2.66
C LEU A 212 -3.73 -6.28 3.58
N LEU A 213 -4.43 -7.26 3.01
CA LEU A 213 -5.00 -8.37 3.78
C LEU A 213 -3.97 -9.44 4.17
N LYS A 214 -2.79 -9.49 3.51
CA LYS A 214 -1.67 -10.37 3.88
C LYS A 214 -1.44 -10.34 5.38
N ASP A 215 -1.24 -11.51 6.00
CA ASP A 215 -1.24 -11.69 7.47
C ASP A 215 -0.38 -10.67 8.22
N GLU A 216 0.82 -10.38 7.73
CA GLU A 216 1.71 -9.37 8.29
C GLU A 216 1.08 -7.96 8.27
N ASN A 217 0.65 -7.48 7.10
CA ASN A 217 0.07 -6.15 6.95
C ASN A 217 -1.28 -6.03 7.67
N LYS A 218 -2.09 -7.08 7.62
CA LYS A 218 -3.40 -7.14 8.28
C LYS A 218 -3.27 -7.03 9.79
N SER A 219 -2.37 -7.80 10.39
CA SER A 219 -2.13 -7.74 11.85
C SER A 219 -1.64 -6.36 12.29
N ILE A 220 -0.73 -5.76 11.53
CA ILE A 220 -0.24 -4.39 11.80
C ILE A 220 -1.36 -3.36 11.65
N LEU A 221 -2.16 -3.45 10.59
CA LEU A 221 -3.25 -2.51 10.34
C LEU A 221 -4.32 -2.60 11.43
N VAL A 222 -4.70 -3.80 11.87
CA VAL A 222 -5.61 -4.00 13.02
C VAL A 222 -5.03 -3.33 14.26
N ARG A 223 -3.75 -3.53 14.54
CA ARG A 223 -3.06 -2.90 15.68
C ARG A 223 -3.08 -1.38 15.61
N VAL A 224 -2.85 -0.80 14.43
CA VAL A 224 -2.90 0.64 14.20
C VAL A 224 -4.31 1.19 14.45
N LEU A 225 -5.35 0.50 13.95
CA LEU A 225 -6.75 0.88 14.15
C LEU A 225 -7.16 0.80 15.63
N GLU A 226 -6.71 -0.23 16.36
CA GLU A 226 -6.93 -0.34 17.82
C GLU A 226 -6.34 0.86 18.57
N ILE A 227 -5.11 1.25 18.24
CA ILE A 227 -4.43 2.40 18.87
C ILE A 227 -5.16 3.70 18.55
N TYR A 228 -5.55 3.90 17.29
CA TYR A 228 -6.29 5.09 16.87
C TYR A 228 -7.63 5.21 17.60
N ASN A 229 -8.40 4.13 17.67
CA ASN A 229 -9.70 4.11 18.36
C ASN A 229 -9.55 4.32 19.86
N SER A 230 -8.54 3.71 20.49
CA SER A 230 -8.22 3.93 21.90
C SER A 230 -7.90 5.41 22.19
N ASN A 231 -7.14 6.06 21.31
CA ASN A 231 -6.79 7.47 21.45
C ASN A 231 -8.00 8.40 21.27
N ASN A 232 -8.92 8.03 20.38
CA ASN A 232 -10.13 8.81 20.07
C ASN A 232 -11.36 8.43 20.91
N LYS A 233 -11.23 7.47 21.84
CA LYS A 233 -12.31 6.93 22.69
C LYS A 233 -13.51 6.41 21.89
N VAL A 234 -13.24 5.81 20.73
CA VAL A 234 -14.24 5.12 19.91
C VAL A 234 -14.12 3.63 20.18
N GLU A 235 -15.22 2.90 20.37
CA GLU A 235 -15.17 1.45 20.49
C GLU A 235 -14.67 0.85 19.17
N PHE A 236 -13.65 -0.02 19.25
CA PHE A 236 -13.19 -0.75 18.08
C PHE A 236 -14.26 -1.78 17.70
N GLU A 237 -14.96 -1.51 16.60
CA GLU A 237 -15.95 -2.43 16.06
C GLU A 237 -15.23 -3.61 15.38
N ASP A 238 -15.47 -4.82 15.89
CA ASP A 238 -14.98 -6.03 15.26
C ASP A 238 -15.49 -6.11 13.82
N GLY A 239 -14.60 -6.42 12.88
CA GLY A 239 -14.91 -6.39 11.45
C GLY A 239 -14.81 -5.03 10.75
N LEU A 240 -14.37 -3.94 11.40
CA LEU A 240 -14.16 -2.62 10.76
C LEU A 240 -13.27 -2.71 9.51
N LEU A 241 -12.19 -3.49 9.57
CA LEU A 241 -11.30 -3.75 8.43
C LEU A 241 -12.08 -4.36 7.27
N SER A 242 -12.84 -5.42 7.54
CA SER A 242 -13.65 -6.11 6.54
C SER A 242 -14.71 -5.21 5.93
N PHE A 243 -15.39 -4.41 6.76
CA PHE A 243 -16.38 -3.44 6.31
C PHE A 243 -15.77 -2.39 5.37
N LYS A 244 -14.59 -1.84 5.72
CA LYS A 244 -13.90 -0.85 4.90
C LYS A 244 -13.40 -1.43 3.57
N ILE A 245 -12.85 -2.64 3.57
CA ILE A 245 -12.45 -3.33 2.32
C ILE A 245 -13.66 -3.63 1.44
N HIS A 246 -14.79 -4.05 2.02
CA HIS A 246 -16.03 -4.22 1.25
C HIS A 246 -16.49 -2.91 0.59
N ASN A 247 -16.40 -1.77 1.29
CA ASN A 247 -16.77 -0.48 0.71
C ASN A 247 -15.84 -0.08 -0.45
N VAL A 248 -14.54 -0.41 -0.37
CA VAL A 248 -13.60 -0.20 -1.48
C VAL A 248 -13.99 -1.05 -2.69
N MET A 249 -14.28 -2.34 -2.49
CA MET A 249 -14.72 -3.23 -3.57
C MET A 249 -16.06 -2.81 -4.17
N LYS A 250 -17.02 -2.40 -3.35
CA LYS A 250 -18.30 -1.89 -3.80
C LYS A 250 -18.16 -0.58 -4.61
N ALA A 251 -17.28 0.33 -4.18
CA ALA A 251 -16.99 1.53 -4.95
C ALA A 251 -16.39 1.18 -6.33
N LEU A 252 -15.53 0.16 -6.41
CA LEU A 252 -14.97 -0.34 -7.67
C LEU A 252 -16.05 -0.95 -8.58
N GLU A 253 -16.97 -1.74 -8.03
CA GLU A 253 -18.09 -2.34 -8.77
C GLU A 253 -19.01 -1.27 -9.36
N ILE A 254 -19.39 -0.25 -8.58
CA ILE A 254 -20.23 0.86 -9.08
C ILE A 254 -19.51 1.63 -10.21
N ASN A 255 -18.18 1.76 -10.12
CA ASN A 255 -17.40 2.37 -11.20
C ASN A 255 -17.43 1.51 -12.47
N LEU A 256 -17.27 0.19 -12.35
CA LEU A 256 -17.38 -0.74 -13.47
C LEU A 256 -18.76 -0.66 -14.14
N GLU A 257 -19.83 -0.65 -13.36
CA GLU A 257 -21.20 -0.47 -13.87
C GLU A 257 -21.33 0.85 -14.64
N THR A 258 -20.88 1.96 -14.05
CA THR A 258 -20.93 3.28 -14.69
C THR A 258 -20.15 3.28 -16.00
N TRP A 259 -18.95 2.73 -16.02
CA TRP A 259 -18.12 2.65 -17.20
C TRP A 259 -18.72 1.76 -18.29
N SER A 260 -19.32 0.62 -17.93
CA SER A 260 -19.97 -0.26 -18.90
C SER A 260 -21.09 0.47 -19.66
N THR A 261 -21.86 1.33 -19.00
CA THR A 261 -22.94 2.11 -19.64
C THR A 261 -22.45 3.27 -20.50
N SER A 262 -21.17 3.66 -20.38
CA SER A 262 -20.59 4.76 -21.15
C SER A 262 -20.21 4.40 -22.59
N TYR A 263 -20.11 3.11 -22.90
CA TYR A 263 -19.81 2.64 -24.26
C TYR A 263 -21.02 2.80 -25.16
N LYS A 264 -20.80 3.39 -26.35
CA LYS A 264 -21.85 3.53 -27.39
C LYS A 264 -22.22 2.20 -28.05
N ASP A 265 -21.28 1.26 -28.07
CA ASP A 265 -21.47 -0.06 -28.66
C ASP A 265 -21.81 -1.07 -27.56
N ASN A 266 -23.03 -1.61 -27.59
CA ASN A 266 -23.50 -2.59 -26.62
C ASN A 266 -22.62 -3.86 -26.60
N ALA A 267 -22.13 -4.31 -27.76
CA ALA A 267 -21.28 -5.49 -27.81
C ALA A 267 -19.94 -5.24 -27.07
N LEU A 268 -19.38 -4.04 -27.21
CA LEU A 268 -18.17 -3.63 -26.50
C LEU A 268 -18.43 -3.43 -25.00
N SER A 269 -19.58 -2.88 -24.64
CA SER A 269 -20.03 -2.75 -23.25
C SER A 269 -20.07 -4.11 -22.55
N TYR A 270 -20.74 -5.10 -23.16
CA TYR A 270 -20.82 -6.45 -22.60
C TYR A 270 -19.46 -7.15 -22.54
N PHE A 271 -18.65 -6.99 -23.59
CA PHE A 271 -17.29 -7.52 -23.61
C PHE A 271 -16.40 -6.92 -22.50
N PHE A 272 -16.48 -5.61 -22.28
CA PHE A 272 -15.79 -4.94 -21.17
C PHE A 272 -16.22 -5.47 -19.80
N THR A 273 -17.53 -5.61 -19.59
CA THR A 273 -18.08 -6.08 -18.31
C THR A 273 -17.67 -7.54 -18.06
N MET A 274 -17.76 -8.40 -19.07
CA MET A 274 -17.27 -9.78 -19.04
C MET A 274 -15.79 -9.85 -18.65
N ASN A 275 -14.92 -9.10 -19.33
CA ASN A 275 -13.48 -9.07 -19.03
C ASN A 275 -13.20 -8.61 -17.58
N SER A 276 -13.91 -7.57 -17.13
CA SER A 276 -13.72 -7.01 -15.79
C SER A 276 -14.14 -7.98 -14.69
N HIS A 277 -15.29 -8.65 -14.82
CA HIS A 277 -15.72 -9.67 -13.88
C HIS A 277 -14.85 -10.92 -13.92
N TRP A 278 -14.39 -11.33 -15.10
CA TRP A 278 -13.45 -12.45 -15.25
C TRP A 278 -12.14 -12.17 -14.51
N TYR A 279 -11.59 -10.98 -14.70
CA TYR A 279 -10.38 -10.54 -13.99
C TYR A 279 -10.60 -10.57 -12.47
N LEU A 280 -11.70 -9.98 -11.98
CA LEU A 280 -12.00 -9.97 -10.55
C LEU A 280 -12.16 -11.39 -9.99
N PHE A 281 -12.95 -12.25 -10.65
CA PHE A 281 -13.11 -13.64 -10.24
C PHE A 281 -11.75 -14.35 -10.15
N ASN A 282 -10.93 -14.27 -11.20
CA ASN A 282 -9.68 -15.02 -11.25
C ASN A 282 -8.60 -14.50 -10.29
N ASN A 283 -8.53 -13.18 -10.06
CA ASN A 283 -7.50 -12.57 -9.20
C ASN A 283 -7.91 -12.45 -7.72
N VAL A 284 -9.20 -12.60 -7.42
CA VAL A 284 -9.71 -12.57 -6.04
C VAL A 284 -9.95 -13.99 -5.50
N ARG A 285 -10.23 -14.97 -6.37
CA ARG A 285 -10.41 -16.36 -5.96
C ARG A 285 -9.12 -16.93 -5.35
N GLY A 286 -9.27 -17.57 -4.19
CA GLY A 286 -8.15 -18.21 -3.48
C GLY A 286 -7.20 -17.22 -2.81
N THR A 287 -7.58 -15.94 -2.72
CA THR A 287 -6.87 -14.93 -1.95
C THR A 287 -7.65 -14.56 -0.70
N GLN A 288 -6.99 -13.88 0.24
CA GLN A 288 -7.64 -13.39 1.46
C GLN A 288 -8.73 -12.35 1.19
N LEU A 289 -8.67 -11.64 0.05
CA LEU A 289 -9.76 -10.79 -0.39
C LEU A 289 -10.97 -11.63 -0.80
N GLY A 290 -10.78 -12.74 -1.49
CA GLY A 290 -11.85 -13.68 -1.83
C GLY A 290 -12.50 -14.29 -0.60
N ASP A 291 -11.68 -14.73 0.36
CA ASP A 291 -12.19 -15.26 1.63
C ASP A 291 -13.02 -14.20 2.39
N LEU A 292 -12.60 -12.94 2.33
CA LEU A 292 -13.29 -11.82 2.97
C LEU A 292 -14.59 -11.45 2.27
N MET A 293 -14.61 -11.48 0.93
CA MET A 293 -15.81 -11.20 0.12
C MET A 293 -16.83 -12.34 0.14
N GLY A 294 -16.37 -13.56 0.41
CA GLY A 294 -17.18 -14.77 0.47
C GLY A 294 -17.55 -15.36 -0.89
N ASP A 295 -17.88 -16.66 -0.88
CA ASP A 295 -18.17 -17.44 -2.09
C ASP A 295 -19.34 -16.88 -2.91
N SER A 296 -20.34 -16.27 -2.25
CA SER A 296 -21.49 -15.67 -2.93
C SER A 296 -21.06 -14.55 -3.89
N SER A 297 -20.10 -13.72 -3.49
CA SER A 297 -19.61 -12.61 -4.30
C SER A 297 -18.78 -13.11 -5.48
N LEU A 298 -17.92 -14.12 -5.25
CA LEU A 298 -17.15 -14.77 -6.30
C LEU A 298 -18.05 -15.46 -7.32
N TRP A 299 -19.10 -16.13 -6.86
CA TRP A 299 -20.08 -16.77 -7.73
C TRP A 299 -20.85 -15.75 -8.57
N ALA A 300 -21.23 -14.62 -8.00
CA ALA A 300 -21.88 -13.54 -8.74
C ALA A 300 -20.99 -13.00 -9.88
N TYR A 301 -19.67 -12.88 -9.67
CA TYR A 301 -18.75 -12.51 -10.76
C TYR A 301 -18.70 -13.58 -11.84
N TYR A 302 -18.63 -14.86 -11.47
CA TYR A 302 -18.62 -15.97 -12.41
C TYR A 302 -19.91 -16.03 -13.26
N GLU A 303 -21.08 -15.95 -12.62
CA GLU A 303 -22.37 -15.92 -13.33
C GLU A 303 -22.50 -14.70 -14.25
N SER A 304 -21.97 -13.55 -13.82
CA SER A 304 -21.93 -12.35 -14.65
C SER A 304 -21.09 -12.55 -15.91
N VAL A 305 -19.97 -13.27 -15.83
CA VAL A 305 -19.14 -13.60 -17.00
C VAL A 305 -19.94 -14.38 -18.04
N ASP A 306 -20.61 -15.46 -17.62
CA ASP A 306 -21.42 -16.28 -18.53
C ASP A 306 -22.58 -15.47 -19.13
N TYR A 307 -23.28 -14.68 -18.30
CA TYR A 307 -24.38 -13.82 -18.74
C TYR A 307 -23.94 -12.78 -19.78
N TYR A 308 -22.85 -12.06 -19.53
CA TYR A 308 -22.35 -11.04 -20.45
C TYR A 308 -21.69 -11.64 -21.70
N ALA A 309 -21.12 -12.84 -21.61
CA ALA A 309 -20.65 -13.58 -22.77
C ALA A 309 -21.81 -13.90 -23.75
N ASP A 310 -22.94 -14.37 -23.23
CA ASP A 310 -24.14 -14.64 -24.04
C ASP A 310 -24.70 -13.37 -24.67
N LEU A 311 -24.78 -12.27 -23.91
CA LEU A 311 -25.21 -10.97 -24.43
C LEU A 311 -24.28 -10.43 -25.52
N TYR A 312 -22.97 -10.51 -25.31
CA TYR A 312 -21.97 -10.14 -26.30
C TYR A 312 -22.15 -10.96 -27.57
N MET A 313 -22.24 -12.30 -27.44
CA MET A 313 -22.41 -13.20 -28.59
C MET A 313 -23.69 -12.88 -29.35
N ARG A 314 -24.81 -12.63 -28.66
CA ARG A 314 -26.09 -12.27 -29.29
C ARG A 314 -26.03 -10.93 -30.02
N GLU A 315 -25.46 -9.91 -29.40
CA GLU A 315 -25.41 -8.56 -29.97
C GLU A 315 -24.36 -8.38 -31.08
N SER A 316 -23.37 -9.28 -31.14
CA SER A 316 -22.30 -9.29 -32.14
C SER A 316 -22.51 -10.38 -33.21
N TRP A 317 -21.82 -11.51 -33.08
CA TRP A 317 -21.78 -12.60 -34.05
C TRP A 317 -23.17 -13.22 -34.29
N GLY A 318 -24.02 -13.25 -33.27
CA GLY A 318 -25.41 -13.73 -33.35
C GLY A 318 -26.19 -13.05 -34.47
N LYS A 319 -26.10 -11.71 -34.59
CA LYS A 319 -26.77 -10.95 -35.67
C LYS A 319 -26.27 -11.33 -37.07
N ILE A 320 -24.98 -11.66 -37.18
CA ILE A 320 -24.35 -12.06 -38.45
C ILE A 320 -24.81 -13.46 -38.85
N THR A 321 -24.92 -14.39 -37.89
CA THR A 321 -25.36 -15.78 -38.17
C THR A 321 -26.80 -15.86 -38.69
N VAL A 322 -27.67 -14.90 -38.35
CA VAL A 322 -29.04 -14.83 -38.89
C VAL A 322 -29.05 -14.72 -40.42
N LEU A 323 -28.04 -14.08 -41.02
CA LEU A 323 -27.92 -13.93 -42.47
C LEU A 323 -27.70 -15.27 -43.20
N LEU A 324 -27.25 -16.30 -42.47
CA LEU A 324 -27.00 -17.65 -43.00
C LEU A 324 -28.15 -18.63 -42.73
N ARG A 325 -29.21 -18.23 -42.01
CA ARG A 325 -30.34 -19.12 -41.71
C ARG A 325 -31.12 -19.47 -42.98
N GLU A 326 -31.69 -20.67 -42.99
CA GLU A 326 -32.54 -21.17 -44.08
C GLU A 326 -33.92 -20.50 -44.12
N GLU A 327 -34.31 -19.84 -43.03
CA GLU A 327 -35.58 -19.11 -42.90
C GLU A 327 -35.75 -18.10 -44.05
N GLY A 328 -36.85 -18.22 -44.80
CA GLY A 328 -37.16 -17.40 -45.98
C GLY A 328 -36.52 -17.85 -47.30
N LEU A 329 -35.79 -18.97 -47.33
CA LEU A 329 -35.48 -19.67 -48.57
C LEU A 329 -36.73 -20.46 -49.01
N ILE A 330 -37.34 -20.08 -50.13
CA ILE A 330 -38.47 -20.82 -50.69
C ILE A 330 -37.94 -22.16 -51.22
N LEU A 331 -38.19 -23.24 -50.48
CA LEU A 331 -38.01 -24.60 -51.00
C LEU A 331 -39.20 -24.91 -51.90
N PHE A 332 -39.00 -24.80 -53.22
CA PHE A 332 -40.02 -25.26 -54.18
C PHE A 332 -40.27 -26.78 -54.00
N PRO A 333 -41.52 -27.27 -54.23
CA PRO A 333 -41.82 -28.69 -54.14
C PRO A 333 -40.91 -29.47 -55.09
N GLY A 334 -40.07 -30.37 -54.54
CA GLY A 334 -39.09 -31.15 -55.30
C GLY A 334 -37.61 -30.85 -55.02
N GLY A 335 -37.30 -29.91 -54.11
CA GLY A 335 -35.99 -29.83 -53.43
C GLY A 335 -34.78 -29.39 -54.27
N ARG A 336 -34.96 -28.72 -55.42
CA ARG A 336 -33.83 -28.42 -56.35
C ARG A 336 -33.60 -26.95 -56.71
N ALA A 337 -34.43 -26.01 -56.27
CA ALA A 337 -34.23 -24.59 -56.62
C ALA A 337 -34.17 -23.72 -55.37
N VAL A 338 -32.95 -23.46 -54.88
CA VAL A 338 -32.68 -22.32 -54.00
C VAL A 338 -32.68 -21.07 -54.88
N ASP A 339 -33.32 -19.98 -54.45
CA ASP A 339 -33.14 -18.68 -55.12
C ASP A 339 -31.66 -18.27 -55.03
N ARG A 340 -30.95 -18.53 -56.12
CA ARG A 340 -29.50 -18.33 -56.23
C ARG A 340 -29.12 -16.86 -56.04
N ASN A 341 -30.01 -15.93 -56.40
CA ASN A 341 -29.77 -14.50 -56.26
C ASN A 341 -29.94 -14.07 -54.80
N LEU A 342 -30.98 -14.58 -54.11
CA LEU A 342 -31.15 -14.38 -52.67
C LEU A 342 -29.99 -14.97 -51.87
N ALA A 343 -29.56 -16.19 -52.20
CA ALA A 343 -28.42 -16.85 -51.55
C ALA A 343 -27.11 -16.06 -51.75
N LYS A 344 -26.80 -15.64 -52.98
CA LYS A 344 -25.63 -14.78 -53.26
C LYS A 344 -25.68 -13.46 -52.50
N LYS A 345 -26.86 -12.82 -52.42
CA LYS A 345 -27.04 -11.57 -51.66
C LYS A 345 -26.80 -11.77 -50.16
N ARG A 346 -27.34 -12.84 -49.57
CA ARG A 346 -27.13 -13.19 -48.16
C ARG A 346 -25.67 -13.45 -47.84
N ILE A 347 -24.97 -14.23 -48.68
CA ILE A 347 -23.54 -14.49 -48.53
C ILE A 347 -22.73 -13.19 -48.60
N ARG A 348 -23.04 -12.30 -49.56
CA ARG A 348 -22.32 -11.01 -49.67
C ARG A 348 -22.51 -10.15 -48.42
N LEU A 349 -23.74 -10.00 -47.95
CA LEU A 349 -24.05 -9.25 -46.72
C LEU A 349 -23.39 -9.88 -45.48
N PHE A 350 -23.33 -11.21 -45.43
CA PHE A 350 -22.60 -11.92 -44.38
C PHE A 350 -21.10 -11.60 -44.41
N CYS A 351 -20.45 -11.68 -45.58
CA CYS A 351 -19.02 -11.36 -45.69
C CYS A 351 -18.73 -9.90 -45.32
N GLU A 352 -19.56 -8.96 -45.79
CA GLU A 352 -19.44 -7.54 -45.43
C GLU A 352 -19.57 -7.35 -43.90
N ALA A 353 -20.60 -7.92 -43.27
CA ALA A 353 -20.82 -7.82 -41.83
C ALA A 353 -19.73 -8.53 -41.01
N PHE A 354 -19.22 -9.67 -41.49
CA PHE A 354 -18.12 -10.41 -40.90
C PHE A 354 -16.83 -9.59 -40.92
N ASP A 355 -16.46 -9.02 -42.06
CA ASP A 355 -15.25 -8.22 -42.22
C ASP A 355 -15.29 -6.97 -41.33
N ASP A 356 -16.45 -6.33 -41.23
CA ASP A 356 -16.64 -5.16 -40.36
C ASP A 356 -16.54 -5.54 -38.87
N ALA A 357 -17.16 -6.64 -38.46
CA ALA A 357 -17.04 -7.16 -37.10
C ALA A 357 -15.60 -7.54 -36.77
N TYR A 358 -14.91 -8.24 -37.68
CA TYR A 358 -13.50 -8.61 -37.52
C TYR A 358 -12.61 -7.37 -37.38
N LYS A 359 -12.68 -6.40 -38.30
CA LYS A 359 -11.87 -5.16 -38.24
C LYS A 359 -12.09 -4.35 -36.96
N LYS A 360 -13.29 -4.42 -36.41
CA LYS A 360 -13.67 -3.71 -35.19
C LYS A 360 -13.17 -4.45 -33.94
N GLN A 361 -13.48 -5.73 -33.84
CA GLN A 361 -13.23 -6.54 -32.65
C GLN A 361 -11.79 -7.03 -32.55
N SER A 362 -11.05 -7.11 -33.65
CA SER A 362 -9.61 -7.45 -33.64
C SER A 362 -8.75 -6.43 -32.88
N LYS A 363 -9.31 -5.27 -32.52
CA LYS A 363 -8.64 -4.20 -31.76
C LYS A 363 -9.02 -4.21 -30.27
N TRP A 364 -9.91 -5.10 -29.85
CA TRP A 364 -10.36 -5.19 -28.47
C TRP A 364 -9.31 -5.91 -27.61
N GLY A 365 -9.19 -5.52 -26.34
CA GLY A 365 -8.26 -6.14 -25.39
C GLY A 365 -8.91 -7.35 -24.72
N ILE A 366 -8.25 -8.51 -24.74
CA ILE A 366 -8.68 -9.70 -24.01
C ILE A 366 -7.70 -9.91 -22.85
N VAL A 367 -8.22 -10.24 -21.67
CA VAL A 367 -7.47 -10.47 -20.43
C VAL A 367 -7.51 -11.93 -20.00
#